data_AF-A0A6J7RBJ6-F1
#
_entry.id   AF-A0A6J7RBJ6-F1
#
_cell.length_a   1.000
_cell.length_b   1.000
_cell.length_c   1.000
_cell.angle_alpha   90.00
_cell.angle_beta   90.00
_cell.angle_gamma   90.00
#
_symmetry.space_group_name_H-M   'P 1'
#
loop_
_entity.id
_entity.type
_entity.pdbx_description
1 polymer ?
#
loop_
_entity_poly.entity_id
_entity_poly.type
_entity_poly.pdbx_seq_one_letter_code
_entity_poly.pdbx_strand_id
1 'polypeptide(L)'
;MNGLDGPYNLCANGVITPESVDDLLGRSWVPALPAELLERLLVRASRLRIGEIPPEVVPYLQYPCVISNKKLLDAGWIPSYSSKEALEDALSDGVRGGVLATIDSLPARSWLRRAVVALGVLTLSSLLISRLRTKK
;
A
#
# COMPACT_ATOMS: atom_id res chain seq x y z
N MET A 1 -41.36 5.48 -6.26
CA MET A 1 -40.08 4.76 -6.45
C MET A 1 -39.16 5.21 -5.32
N ASN A 2 -38.62 4.28 -4.53
CA ASN A 2 -37.99 4.58 -3.23
C ASN A 2 -36.62 5.30 -3.32
N GLY A 3 -36.26 5.89 -4.47
CA GLY A 3 -34.95 6.55 -4.66
C GLY A 3 -33.76 5.58 -4.60
N LEU A 4 -34.04 4.25 -4.67
CA LEU A 4 -33.07 3.18 -4.47
C LEU A 4 -32.43 2.63 -5.75
N ASP A 5 -32.57 3.33 -6.89
CA ASP A 5 -32.13 2.82 -8.18
C ASP A 5 -30.66 3.15 -8.48
N GLY A 6 -29.94 2.22 -9.12
CA GLY A 6 -28.53 2.37 -9.52
C GLY A 6 -27.52 1.99 -8.44
N PRO A 7 -26.20 2.06 -8.72
CA PRO A 7 -25.17 1.56 -7.82
C PRO A 7 -25.08 2.37 -6.52
N TYR A 8 -24.65 1.68 -5.46
CA TYR A 8 -24.36 2.23 -4.14
C TYR A 8 -22.94 1.85 -3.74
N ASN A 9 -22.25 2.81 -3.14
CA ASN A 9 -20.94 2.58 -2.57
C ASN A 9 -21.10 2.23 -1.09
N LEU A 10 -20.59 1.06 -0.70
CA LEU A 10 -20.49 0.69 0.70
C LEU A 10 -19.12 1.14 1.23
N CYS A 11 -19.13 2.14 2.11
CA CYS A 11 -17.96 2.52 2.89
C CYS A 11 -18.39 3.05 4.27
N ALA A 12 -17.47 2.99 5.23
CA ALA A 12 -17.66 3.56 6.55
C ALA A 12 -17.67 5.11 6.50
N ASN A 13 -18.05 5.73 7.61
CA ASN A 13 -18.09 7.19 7.72
C ASN A 13 -16.73 7.78 8.05
N GLY A 14 -16.42 8.91 7.41
CA GLY A 14 -15.21 9.68 7.69
C GLY A 14 -14.13 9.50 6.63
N VAL A 15 -13.28 10.52 6.51
CA VAL A 15 -12.14 10.55 5.59
C VAL A 15 -10.88 10.33 6.40
N ILE A 16 -10.04 9.40 5.96
CA ILE A 16 -8.72 9.19 6.55
C ILE A 16 -7.73 9.99 5.72
N THR A 17 -7.06 10.95 6.36
CA THR A 17 -6.01 11.74 5.69
C THR A 17 -4.69 10.98 5.71
N PRO A 18 -3.75 11.27 4.78
CA PRO A 18 -2.44 10.64 4.79
C PRO A 18 -1.70 10.75 6.13
N GLU A 19 -1.82 11.88 6.83
CA GLU A 19 -1.20 12.10 8.13
C GLU A 19 -1.79 11.16 9.20
N SER A 20 -3.10 10.94 9.15
CA SER A 20 -3.79 10.01 10.04
C SER A 20 -3.37 8.56 9.77
N VAL A 21 -3.08 8.21 8.52
CA VAL A 21 -2.56 6.89 8.14
C VAL A 21 -1.18 6.67 8.74
N ASP A 22 -0.28 7.65 8.68
CA ASP A 22 1.09 7.52 9.22
C ASP A 22 1.12 7.32 10.75
N ASP A 23 0.22 8.01 11.46
CA ASP A 23 0.05 7.86 12.89
C ASP A 23 -0.53 6.48 13.26
N LEU A 24 -1.49 5.98 12.46
CA LEU A 24 -2.11 4.66 12.66
C LEU A 24 -1.16 3.50 12.30
N LEU A 25 -0.36 3.66 11.25
CA LEU A 25 0.58 2.62 10.79
C LEU A 25 1.88 2.59 11.60
N GLY A 26 2.16 3.61 12.41
CA GLY A 26 3.38 3.70 13.20
C GLY A 26 4.61 3.88 12.32
N ARG A 27 4.64 4.96 11.52
CA ARG A 27 5.78 5.41 10.70
C ARG A 27 6.52 4.28 9.98
N SER A 28 5.96 3.82 8.86
CA SER A 28 6.75 3.08 7.88
C SER A 28 7.68 4.08 7.18
N TRP A 29 8.99 4.01 7.46
CA TRP A 29 10.03 4.84 6.83
C TRP A 29 10.26 4.38 5.39
N VAL A 30 9.23 4.46 4.57
CA VAL A 30 9.32 4.15 3.15
C VAL A 30 9.70 5.45 2.46
N PRO A 31 10.91 5.56 1.86
CA PRO A 31 11.23 6.72 1.06
C PRO A 31 10.22 6.82 -0.09
N ALA A 32 9.78 8.04 -0.41
CA ALA A 32 8.95 8.25 -1.60
C ALA A 32 9.71 7.75 -2.83
N LEU A 33 9.22 6.67 -3.44
CA LEU A 33 9.77 6.10 -4.66
C LEU A 33 8.93 6.55 -5.85
N PRO A 34 9.55 6.88 -7.00
CA PRO A 34 8.82 7.05 -8.24
C PRO A 34 7.97 5.80 -8.55
N ALA A 35 6.75 6.00 -9.06
CA ALA A 35 5.79 4.93 -9.31
C ALA A 35 6.38 3.84 -10.23
N GLU A 36 7.09 4.25 -11.29
CA GLU A 36 7.72 3.34 -12.25
C GLU A 36 8.82 2.48 -11.62
N LEU A 37 9.52 3.03 -10.62
CA LEU A 37 10.53 2.28 -9.88
C LEU A 37 9.86 1.24 -8.98
N LEU A 38 8.82 1.63 -8.24
CA LEU A 38 8.07 0.74 -7.37
C LEU A 38 7.42 -0.41 -8.14
N GLU A 39 6.80 -0.12 -9.29
CA GLU A 39 6.20 -1.13 -10.16
C GLU A 39 7.25 -2.14 -10.65
N ARG A 40 8.41 -1.65 -11.11
CA ARG A 40 9.53 -2.50 -11.55
C ARG A 40 10.09 -3.39 -10.44
N LEU A 41 10.04 -2.93 -9.19
CA LEU A 41 10.43 -3.70 -8.01
C LEU A 41 9.41 -4.82 -7.75
N LEU A 42 8.12 -4.48 -7.70
CA LEU A 42 7.05 -5.44 -7.44
C LEU A 42 6.93 -6.50 -8.54
N VAL A 43 7.11 -6.15 -9.82
CA VAL A 43 7.15 -7.13 -10.93
C VAL A 43 8.26 -8.16 -10.71
N ARG A 44 9.44 -7.71 -10.26
CA ARG A 44 10.58 -8.62 -9.99
C ARG A 44 10.32 -9.48 -8.75
N ALA A 45 9.84 -8.85 -7.67
CA ALA A 45 9.51 -9.55 -6.43
C ALA A 45 8.46 -10.65 -6.68
N SER A 46 7.38 -10.31 -7.40
CA SER A 46 6.32 -11.25 -7.79
C SER A 46 6.85 -12.43 -8.62
N ARG A 47 7.70 -12.18 -9.63
CA ARG A 47 8.34 -13.25 -10.42
C ARG A 47 9.20 -14.19 -9.58
N LEU A 48 9.84 -13.66 -8.54
CA LEU A 48 10.63 -14.43 -7.58
C LEU A 48 9.78 -15.01 -6.43
N ARG A 49 8.46 -14.78 -6.45
CA ARG A 49 7.51 -15.14 -5.36
C ARG A 49 7.92 -14.58 -4.00
N ILE A 50 8.51 -13.39 -4.01
CA ILE A 50 8.91 -12.65 -2.81
C ILE A 50 7.77 -11.69 -2.46
N GLY A 51 7.05 -12.01 -1.39
CA GLY A 51 5.90 -11.23 -0.91
C GLY A 51 4.62 -11.46 -1.71
N GLU A 52 3.51 -10.92 -1.20
CA GLU A 52 2.16 -11.13 -1.72
C GLU A 52 1.61 -9.93 -2.48
N ILE A 53 2.36 -8.81 -2.54
CA ILE A 53 1.90 -7.59 -3.19
C ILE A 53 2.10 -7.69 -4.71
N PRO A 54 1.02 -7.59 -5.49
CA PRO A 54 1.10 -7.56 -6.94
C PRO A 54 1.51 -6.15 -7.44
N PRO A 55 2.27 -6.04 -8.55
CA PRO A 55 2.66 -4.74 -9.12
C PRO A 55 1.48 -3.84 -9.51
N GLU A 56 0.33 -4.43 -9.78
CA GLU A 56 -0.92 -3.75 -10.12
C GLU A 56 -1.47 -2.89 -8.98
N VAL A 57 -0.91 -2.98 -7.76
CA VAL A 57 -1.29 -2.10 -6.64
C VAL A 57 -0.78 -0.66 -6.83
N VAL A 58 0.30 -0.45 -7.60
CA VAL A 58 1.00 0.84 -7.67
C VAL A 58 0.10 2.00 -8.10
N PRO A 59 -0.76 1.88 -9.12
CA PRO A 59 -1.71 2.93 -9.47
C PRO A 59 -2.63 3.34 -8.32
N TYR A 60 -3.02 2.41 -7.44
CA TYR A 60 -3.88 2.69 -6.28
C TYR A 60 -3.13 3.38 -5.14
N LEU A 61 -1.81 3.24 -5.08
CA LEU A 61 -0.95 3.98 -4.15
C LEU A 61 -0.72 5.42 -4.65
N GLN A 62 -0.61 5.60 -5.96
CA GLN A 62 -0.44 6.93 -6.58
C GLN A 62 -1.75 7.72 -6.62
N TYR A 63 -2.87 7.05 -6.89
CA TYR A 63 -4.19 7.63 -7.01
C TYR A 63 -5.14 6.95 -6.02
N PRO A 64 -5.19 7.42 -4.76
CA PRO A 64 -6.01 6.82 -3.72
C PRO A 64 -7.49 6.73 -4.15
N CYS A 65 -8.10 5.57 -3.91
CA CYS A 65 -9.52 5.39 -4.17
C CYS A 65 -10.35 6.18 -3.15
N VAL A 66 -11.08 7.19 -3.62
CA VAL A 66 -12.00 7.99 -2.79
C VAL A 66 -13.43 7.51 -3.05
N ILE A 67 -14.08 7.04 -2.00
CA ILE A 67 -15.43 6.48 -2.07
C ILE A 67 -16.36 7.31 -1.17
N SER A 68 -17.60 7.54 -1.61
CA SER A 68 -18.63 8.22 -0.82
C SER A 68 -19.84 7.33 -0.61
N ASN A 69 -20.25 7.13 0.64
CA ASN A 69 -21.46 6.43 1.06
C ASN A 69 -22.69 7.36 1.18
N LYS A 70 -22.61 8.62 0.71
CA LYS A 70 -23.69 9.60 0.86
C LYS A 70 -25.06 9.07 0.40
N LYS A 71 -25.09 8.35 -0.73
CA LYS A 71 -26.33 7.77 -1.26
C LYS A 71 -26.95 6.74 -0.31
N LEU A 72 -26.14 5.93 0.39
CA LEU A 72 -26.61 4.99 1.41
C LEU A 72 -27.13 5.73 2.65
N LEU A 73 -26.41 6.76 3.10
CA LEU A 73 -26.85 7.59 4.23
C LEU A 73 -28.21 8.26 3.94
N ASP A 74 -28.36 8.84 2.76
CA ASP A 74 -29.60 9.48 2.31
C ASP A 74 -30.76 8.46 2.19
N ALA A 75 -30.44 7.18 1.98
CA ALA A 75 -31.39 6.06 1.97
C ALA A 75 -31.73 5.51 3.38
N GLY A 76 -31.17 6.10 4.45
CA GLY A 76 -31.44 5.72 5.84
C GLY A 76 -30.54 4.61 6.39
N TRP A 77 -29.51 4.17 5.64
CA TRP A 77 -28.49 3.28 6.20
C TRP A 77 -27.57 4.06 7.14
N ILE A 78 -27.24 3.47 8.29
CA ILE A 78 -26.39 4.10 9.31
C ILE A 78 -25.21 3.15 9.58
N PRO A 79 -23.96 3.54 9.29
CA PRO A 79 -22.79 2.72 9.62
C PRO A 79 -22.59 2.66 11.13
N SER A 80 -22.31 1.46 11.64
CA SER A 80 -21.99 1.25 13.06
C SER A 80 -20.56 1.68 13.42
N TYR A 81 -19.65 1.75 12.44
CA TYR A 81 -18.24 2.05 12.63
C TYR A 81 -17.78 3.14 11.65
N SER A 82 -16.84 3.96 12.10
CA SER A 82 -16.12 4.93 11.29
C SER A 82 -15.02 4.27 10.45
N SER A 83 -14.57 4.95 9.39
CA SER A 83 -13.43 4.53 8.57
C SER A 83 -12.17 4.34 9.41
N LYS A 84 -12.00 5.17 10.45
CA LYS A 84 -10.88 5.07 11.39
C LYS A 84 -10.94 3.79 12.22
N GLU A 85 -12.08 3.51 12.85
CA GLU A 85 -12.26 2.29 13.66
C GLU A 85 -12.12 1.03 12.79
N ALA A 86 -12.67 1.04 11.58
CA ALA A 86 -12.51 -0.07 10.63
C ALA A 86 -11.04 -0.28 10.22
N LEU A 87 -10.26 0.80 10.08
CA LEU A 87 -8.83 0.71 9.80
C LEU A 87 -8.05 0.19 11.02
N GLU A 88 -8.37 0.67 12.23
CA GLU A 88 -7.75 0.21 13.48
C GLU A 88 -7.98 -1.29 13.72
N ASP A 89 -9.20 -1.77 13.46
CA ASP A 89 -9.56 -3.19 13.54
C ASP A 89 -8.75 -4.03 12.55
N ALA A 90 -8.70 -3.62 11.28
CA ALA A 90 -7.93 -4.30 10.25
C ALA A 90 -6.41 -4.37 10.57
N LEU A 91 -5.86 -3.31 11.18
CA LEU A 91 -4.47 -3.28 11.61
C LEU A 91 -4.21 -4.16 12.84
N SER A 92 -5.19 -4.28 13.73
CA SER A 92 -5.12 -5.12 14.94
C SER A 92 -5.11 -6.61 14.60
N ASP A 93 -5.81 -7.01 13.54
CA ASP A 93 -5.84 -8.37 13.00
C ASP A 93 -4.55 -8.77 12.26
N GLY A 94 -3.54 -7.89 12.24
CA GLY A 94 -2.25 -8.22 11.66
C GLY A 94 -2.25 -8.21 10.13
N VAL A 95 -3.13 -7.43 9.49
CA VAL A 95 -3.06 -7.08 8.06
C VAL A 95 -1.84 -6.17 7.82
N ARG A 96 -0.65 -6.72 8.04
CA ARG A 96 0.66 -6.20 7.66
C ARG A 96 1.14 -7.07 6.50
N GLY A 97 0.44 -7.00 5.38
CA GLY A 97 0.77 -7.78 4.18
C GLY A 97 1.67 -6.98 3.25
N GLY A 98 2.91 -7.46 3.02
CA GLY A 98 3.76 -6.94 1.95
C GLY A 98 5.26 -6.88 2.21
N VAL A 99 6.04 -6.60 1.15
CA VAL A 99 7.49 -6.34 1.22
C VAL A 99 7.82 -5.27 2.27
N LEU A 100 6.94 -4.28 2.43
CA LEU A 100 7.06 -3.21 3.43
C LEU A 100 6.88 -3.73 4.86
N ALA A 101 5.90 -4.60 5.10
CA ALA A 101 5.74 -5.28 6.39
C ALA A 101 6.94 -6.19 6.72
N THR A 102 7.56 -6.82 5.72
CA THR A 102 8.81 -7.56 5.89
C THR A 102 9.96 -6.62 6.29
N ILE A 103 10.06 -5.43 5.70
CA ILE A 103 11.07 -4.42 6.05
C ILE A 103 10.83 -3.82 7.45
N ASP A 104 9.57 -3.66 7.86
CA ASP A 104 9.18 -3.12 9.17
C ASP A 104 9.26 -4.16 10.29
N SER A 105 9.20 -5.46 9.97
CA SER A 105 9.49 -6.54 10.92
C SER A 105 10.98 -6.63 11.30
N LEU A 106 11.86 -5.89 10.61
CA LEU A 106 13.29 -5.84 10.95
C LEU A 106 13.54 -4.85 12.09
N PRO A 107 14.33 -5.22 13.11
CA PRO A 107 14.54 -4.39 14.29
C PRO A 107 15.10 -3.01 13.92
N ALA A 108 14.47 -1.96 14.46
CA ALA A 108 14.63 -0.54 14.11
C ALA A 108 16.08 0.00 14.13
N ARG A 109 17.00 -0.71 14.78
CA ARG A 109 18.38 -0.32 15.03
C ARG A 109 19.46 -1.10 14.28
N SER A 110 19.12 -2.05 13.41
CA SER A 110 20.15 -2.87 12.75
C SER A 110 20.65 -2.25 11.44
N TRP A 111 21.97 -2.16 11.29
CA TRP A 111 22.67 -1.85 10.04
C TRP A 111 22.24 -2.76 8.87
N LEU A 112 21.69 -3.94 9.20
CA LEU A 112 21.07 -4.90 8.28
C LEU A 112 19.86 -4.32 7.52
N ARG A 113 19.01 -3.48 8.12
CA ARG A 113 17.92 -2.78 7.39
C ARG A 113 18.50 -1.91 6.27
N ARG A 114 19.53 -1.13 6.60
CA ARG A 114 20.22 -0.26 5.62
C ARG A 114 20.92 -1.09 4.56
N ALA A 115 21.54 -2.21 4.95
CA ALA A 115 22.22 -3.12 4.04
C ALA A 115 21.25 -3.81 3.08
N VAL A 116 20.09 -4.31 3.53
CA VAL A 116 19.10 -4.99 2.65
C VAL A 116 18.52 -4.02 1.62
N VAL A 117 18.16 -2.80 2.04
CA VAL A 117 17.69 -1.75 1.12
C VAL A 117 18.80 -1.37 0.14
N ALA A 118 20.03 -1.14 0.62
CA ALA A 118 21.16 -0.81 -0.24
C ALA A 118 21.53 -1.95 -1.20
N LEU A 119 21.49 -3.21 -0.76
CA LEU A 119 21.78 -4.38 -1.58
C LEU A 119 20.70 -4.59 -2.65
N GLY A 120 19.43 -4.35 -2.30
CA GLY A 120 18.33 -4.30 -3.27
C GLY A 120 18.59 -3.27 -4.36
N VAL A 121 18.93 -2.04 -3.98
CA VAL A 121 19.26 -0.96 -4.94
C VAL A 121 20.51 -1.31 -5.77
N LEU A 122 21.57 -1.86 -5.16
CA LEU A 122 22.83 -2.18 -5.84
C LEU A 122 22.72 -3.37 -6.80
N THR A 123 22.00 -4.43 -6.43
CA THR A 123 21.76 -5.58 -7.31
C THR A 123 20.94 -5.17 -8.54
N LEU A 124 20.00 -4.23 -8.37
CA LEU A 124 19.23 -3.66 -9.48
C LEU A 124 20.08 -2.80 -10.42
N SER A 125 20.96 -1.96 -9.88
CA SER A 125 21.92 -1.17 -10.67
C SER A 125 22.83 -2.08 -11.50
N SER A 126 23.37 -3.14 -10.89
CA SER A 126 24.22 -4.13 -11.56
C SER A 126 23.49 -4.87 -12.68
N LEU A 127 22.24 -5.28 -12.46
CA LEU A 127 21.42 -5.96 -13.47
C LEU A 127 20.97 -5.02 -14.61
N LEU A 128 20.78 -3.73 -14.34
CA LEU A 128 20.48 -2.73 -15.36
C LEU A 128 21.71 -2.51 -16.27
N ILE A 129 22.89 -2.37 -15.65
CA ILE A 129 24.17 -2.19 -16.34
C ILE A 129 24.53 -3.43 -17.16
N SER A 130 24.30 -4.64 -16.63
CA SER A 130 24.60 -5.89 -17.35
C SER A 130 23.72 -6.06 -18.60
N ARG A 131 22.43 -5.68 -18.53
CA ARG A 131 21.53 -5.71 -19.69
C ARG A 131 21.82 -4.64 -20.75
N LEU A 132 22.38 -3.50 -20.36
CA LEU A 132 22.85 -2.49 -21.31
C LEU A 132 24.10 -2.96 -22.06
N ARG A 133 24.88 -3.85 -21.46
CA ARG A 133 26.12 -4.39 -22.04
C ARG A 133 25.89 -5.55 -23.00
N THR A 134 24.82 -6.33 -22.84
CA THR A 134 24.49 -7.47 -23.72
C THR A 134 23.74 -7.11 -25.01
N LYS A 135 23.46 -5.82 -25.25
CA LYS A 135 22.84 -5.30 -26.48
C LYS A 135 23.84 -4.69 -27.49
N LYS A 136 25.15 -4.82 -27.25
CA LYS A 136 26.22 -4.56 -28.23
C LYS A 136 26.80 -5.89 -28.69
#